data_AF-A0A6B3CUR4-F1
#
_entry.id   AF-A0A6B3CUR4-F1
#
_cell.length_a   1.000
_cell.length_b   1.000
_cell.length_c   1.000
_cell.angle_alpha   90.00
_cell.angle_beta   90.00
_cell.angle_gamma   90.00
#
_symmetry.space_group_name_H-M   'P 1'
#
loop_
_entity.id
_entity.type
_entity.pdbx_description
1 polymer ?
#
loop_
_entity_poly.entity_id
_entity_poly.type
_entity_poly.pdbx_seq_one_letter_code
_entity_poly.pdbx_strand_id
1 'polypeptide(L)' 'MIPTDPWWQPAEEAAERAAAVVAALLPDRDGGGEQEVTWHDTVEVVTCGQNLERIRCPGCGADLSMRWWGREVTLRQEEG' A
#
# COMPACT_ATOMS: atom_id res chain seq x y z
N MET A 1 -10.03 -4.81 -6.20
CA MET A 1 -10.67 -5.42 -5.02
C MET A 1 -9.80 -5.07 -3.82
N ILE A 2 -10.37 -4.53 -2.73
CA ILE A 2 -9.67 -4.38 -1.45
C ILE A 2 -10.15 -5.53 -0.57
N PRO A 3 -9.28 -6.45 -0.11
CA PRO A 3 -9.67 -7.53 0.79
C PRO A 3 -10.32 -6.98 2.07
N THR A 4 -11.35 -7.66 2.58
CA THR A 4 -11.98 -7.31 3.87
C THR A 4 -11.29 -7.99 5.06
N ASP A 5 -10.48 -9.01 4.81
CA ASP A 5 -9.62 -9.66 5.80
C ASP A 5 -8.27 -8.93 5.86
N PRO A 6 -7.90 -8.31 6.99
CA PRO A 6 -6.64 -7.59 7.13
C PRO A 6 -5.39 -8.49 7.07
N TRP A 7 -5.54 -9.81 7.25
CA TRP A 7 -4.45 -10.78 7.16
C TRP A 7 -4.32 -11.43 5.79
N TRP A 8 -5.16 -11.04 4.84
CA TRP A 8 -5.11 -11.60 3.50
C TRP A 8 -3.78 -11.27 2.82
N GLN A 9 -3.15 -12.28 2.23
CA GLN A 9 -2.00 -12.15 1.34
C GLN A 9 -2.23 -13.02 0.09
N PRO A 10 -1.71 -12.61 -1.09
CA PRO A 10 -1.77 -13.47 -2.27
C PRO A 10 -0.90 -14.72 -2.07
N ALA A 11 -1.22 -15.79 -2.80
CA ALA A 11 -0.27 -16.89 -2.97
C ALA A 11 1.00 -16.40 -3.68
N GLU A 12 2.13 -17.06 -3.41
CA GLU A 12 3.45 -16.68 -3.94
C GLU A 12 3.42 -16.54 -5.47
N GLU A 13 2.84 -17.51 -6.18
CA GLU A 13 2.79 -17.47 -7.65
C GLU A 13 1.92 -16.33 -8.17
N ALA A 14 0.92 -15.89 -7.41
CA ALA A 14 0.09 -14.74 -7.77
C ALA A 14 0.84 -13.41 -7.55
N ALA A 15 1.64 -13.32 -6.49
CA ALA A 15 2.51 -12.17 -6.22
C ALA A 15 3.60 -12.04 -7.30
N GLU A 16 4.25 -13.14 -7.69
CA GLU A 16 5.26 -13.17 -8.75
C GLU A 16 4.69 -12.71 -10.10
N ARG A 17 3.51 -13.18 -10.47
CA ARG A 17 2.84 -12.74 -11.71
C ARG A 17 2.52 -11.25 -11.67
N ALA A 18 2.04 -10.74 -10.54
CA ALA A 18 1.78 -9.30 -10.38
C ALA A 18 3.07 -8.49 -10.51
N ALA A 19 4.16 -8.95 -9.88
CA ALA A 19 5.47 -8.32 -9.96
C ALA A 19 6.00 -8.28 -11.39
N ALA A 20 5.86 -9.36 -12.17
CA ALA A 20 6.28 -9.41 -13.57
C ALA A 20 5.50 -8.42 -14.45
N VAL A 21 4.20 -8.24 -14.21
CA VAL A 21 3.37 -7.26 -14.91
C VAL A 21 3.83 -5.83 -14.61
N VAL A 22 4.09 -5.51 -13.33
CA VAL A 22 4.60 -4.18 -12.95
C VAL A 22 5.96 -3.92 -13.58
N ALA A 23 6.86 -4.90 -13.56
CA ALA A 23 8.19 -4.77 -14.14
C ALA A 23 8.14 -4.49 -15.64
N ALA A 24 7.18 -5.08 -16.37
CA ALA A 24 6.99 -4.85 -17.80
C ALA A 24 6.40 -3.46 -18.12
N LEU A 25 5.83 -2.75 -17.13
CA LEU A 25 5.27 -1.40 -17.29
C LEU A 25 6.26 -0.29 -16.94
N LEU A 26 7.36 -0.62 -16.24
CA LEU A 26 8.37 0.36 -15.87
C LEU A 26 9.22 0.73 -17.11
N PRO A 27 9.55 2.03 -17.30
CA PRO A 27 10.48 2.44 -18.35
C PRO A 27 11.84 1.75 -18.13
N ASP A 28 12.56 1.48 -19.23
CA ASP A 28 13.76 0.64 -19.25
C ASP A 28 14.70 0.85 -18.05
N ARG A 29 15.35 -0.25 -17.62
CA ARG A 29 16.17 -0.34 -16.38
C ARG A 29 17.30 0.69 -16.27
N ASP A 30 17.66 1.36 -17.36
CA ASP A 30 18.68 2.42 -17.38
C ASP A 30 18.14 3.77 -16.86
N GLY A 31 16.82 3.90 -16.62
CA GLY A 31 16.11 5.15 -16.33
C GLY A 31 15.42 5.30 -14.98
N GLY A 32 15.65 4.39 -14.00
CA GLY A 32 15.45 4.74 -12.58
C GLY A 32 14.13 4.33 -11.90
N GLY A 33 13.56 3.17 -12.22
CA GLY A 33 12.55 2.53 -11.38
C GLY A 33 13.05 1.18 -10.86
N GLU A 34 13.48 1.09 -9.59
CA GLU A 34 13.68 -0.19 -8.92
C GLU A 34 12.35 -0.69 -8.36
N GLN A 35 12.10 -1.99 -8.50
CA GLN A 35 10.93 -2.65 -7.96
C GLN A 35 11.40 -3.74 -7.00
N GLU A 36 10.80 -3.77 -5.81
CA GLU A 36 10.97 -4.82 -4.82
C GLU A 36 9.61 -5.44 -4.46
N VAL A 37 9.62 -6.73 -4.13
CA VAL A 37 8.47 -7.42 -3.52
C VAL A 37 8.81 -7.64 -2.06
N THR A 38 8.04 -7.02 -1.17
CA THR A 38 8.23 -7.13 0.28
C THR A 38 7.06 -7.89 0.89
N TRP A 39 7.36 -8.85 1.76
CA TRP A 39 6.40 -9.60 2.56
C TRP A 39 6.43 -9.11 4.00
N HIS A 40 5.28 -9.08 4.66
CA HIS A 40 5.15 -8.64 6.05
C HIS A 40 4.54 -9.75 6.91
N ASP A 41 5.16 -10.01 8.06
CA ASP A 41 4.67 -10.97 9.05
C ASP A 41 3.53 -10.39 9.90
N THR A 42 3.40 -9.06 9.92
CA THR A 42 2.40 -8.27 10.65
C THR A 42 1.52 -7.47 9.68
N VAL A 43 0.36 -7.02 10.16
CA VAL A 43 -0.50 -6.11 9.39
C VAL A 43 0.16 -4.73 9.31
N GLU A 44 0.62 -4.37 8.11
CA GLU A 44 1.31 -3.10 7.84
C GLU A 44 0.43 -2.06 7.16
N VAL A 45 0.72 -0.78 7.45
CA VAL A 45 0.07 0.36 6.78
C VAL A 45 0.93 0.81 5.60
N VAL A 46 0.53 0.43 4.39
CA VAL A 46 1.16 0.88 3.14
C VAL A 46 0.53 2.20 2.69
N THR A 47 1.34 3.25 2.58
CA THR A 47 0.90 4.60 2.20
C THR A 47 1.64 5.10 0.96
N CYS A 48 0.94 5.87 0.11
CA CYS A 48 1.54 6.55 -1.04
C CYS A 48 2.26 7.87 -0.65
N GLY A 49 2.45 8.10 0.65
CA GLY A 49 3.20 9.23 1.18
C GLY A 49 2.58 10.58 0.80
N GLN A 50 3.40 11.47 0.23
CA GLN A 50 2.96 12.82 -0.17
C GLN A 50 1.95 12.83 -1.33
N ASN A 51 1.74 11.69 -2.01
CA ASN A 51 0.74 11.56 -3.06
C ASN A 51 -0.69 11.33 -2.52
N LEU A 52 -0.86 11.22 -1.19
CA LEU A 52 -2.18 11.06 -0.59
C LEU A 52 -2.87 12.42 -0.42
N GLU A 53 -3.87 12.70 -1.26
CA GLU A 53 -4.57 13.99 -1.25
C GLU A 53 -5.81 14.01 -0.34
N ARG A 54 -6.54 12.89 -0.25
CA ARG A 54 -7.86 12.85 0.40
C ARG A 54 -8.26 11.44 0.81
N ILE A 55 -8.94 11.33 1.94
CA ILE A 55 -9.57 10.10 2.42
C ILE A 55 -11.07 10.36 2.64
N ARG A 56 -11.93 9.49 2.11
CA ARG A 56 -13.38 9.52 2.35
C ARG A 56 -13.86 8.22 2.97
N CYS A 57 -14.81 8.33 3.91
CA CYS A 57 -15.49 7.17 4.45
C CYS A 57 -16.30 6.46 3.34
N PRO A 58 -16.10 5.16 3.09
CA PRO A 58 -16.87 4.44 2.07
C PRO A 58 -18.35 4.26 2.46
N GLY A 59 -18.69 4.36 3.76
CA GLY A 59 -20.06 4.21 4.25
C GLY A 59 -20.91 5.49 4.13
N CYS A 60 -20.38 6.64 4.56
CA CYS A 60 -21.14 7.90 4.59
C CYS A 60 -20.63 8.99 3.64
N GLY A 61 -19.49 8.78 2.98
CA GLY A 61 -18.89 9.74 2.03
C GLY A 61 -18.21 10.95 2.68
N ALA A 62 -18.23 11.07 4.02
CA ALA A 62 -17.58 12.17 4.72
C ALA A 62 -16.06 12.16 4.55
N ASP A 63 -15.47 13.35 4.56
CA ASP A 63 -14.02 13.53 4.55
C ASP A 63 -13.42 13.17 5.89
N LEU A 64 -12.40 12.31 5.85
CA LEU A 64 -11.59 11.99 7.03
C LEU A 64 -10.41 12.96 7.08
N SER A 65 -10.09 13.41 8.29
CA SER A 65 -9.02 14.38 8.50
C SER A 65 -7.65 13.79 8.18
N MET A 66 -6.88 14.45 7.31
CA MET A 66 -5.48 14.11 7.04
C MET A 66 -4.60 14.21 8.30
N ARG A 67 -4.95 15.10 9.24
CA ARG A 67 -4.25 15.24 10.52
C ARG A 67 -4.50 14.04 11.44
N TRP A 68 -5.74 13.56 11.49
CA TRP A 68 -6.06 12.33 12.21
C TRP A 68 -5.32 11.15 11.60
N TRP A 69 -5.43 10.96 10.29
CA TRP A 69 -4.74 9.89 9.57
C TRP A 69 -3.24 9.87 9.84
N GLY A 70 -2.56 11.01 9.69
CA GLY A 70 -1.13 11.11 9.93
C GLY A 70 -0.73 10.67 11.34
N ARG A 71 -1.51 11.05 12.37
CA ARG A 71 -1.27 10.60 13.75
C ARG A 71 -1.39 9.09 13.88
N GLU A 72 -2.46 8.49 13.37
CA GLU A 72 -2.69 7.04 13.51
C GLU A 72 -1.63 6.22 12.76
N VAL A 73 -1.23 6.66 11.56
CA VAL A 73 -0.14 5.99 10.82
C VAL A 73 1.18 6.07 11.58
N THR A 74 1.53 7.23 12.12
CA THR A 74 2.75 7.38 12.92
C THR A 74 2.73 6.48 14.14
N LEU A 75 1.61 6.43 14.89
CA LEU A 75 1.48 5.54 16.05
C LEU A 75 1.72 4.07 15.66
N ARG A 76 1.09 3.59 14.58
CA ARG A 76 1.26 2.20 14.12
C ARG A 76 2.70 1.90 13.71
N GLN A 77 3.38 2.83 13.03
CA GLN A 77 4.78 2.67 12.59
C GLN A 77 5.78 2.65 13.74
N GLU A 78 5.47 3.34 14.84
CA GLU A 78 6.28 3.32 16.06
C GLU A 78 6.07 2.04 16.89
N GLU A 79 4.94 1.37 16.73
CA GLU A 79 4.56 0.17 17.48
C GLU A 79 5.19 -1.13 16.93
N GLY A 80 5.44 -1.23 15.62
CA GLY A 80 5.96 -2.44 14.96
C GLY A 80 4.94 -3.56 14.86
#